data_AF-A0A1A9R2I4-F1
#
_entry.id   AF-A0A1A9R2I4-F1
#
_cell.length_a   1.000
_cell.length_b   1.000
_cell.length_c   1.000
_cell.angle_alpha   90.00
_cell.angle_beta   90.00
_cell.angle_gamma   90.00
#
_symmetry.space_group_name_H-M   'P 1'
#
loop_
_entity.id
_entity.type
_entity.pdbx_description
1 polymer ?
#
loop_
_entity_poly.entity_id
_entity_poly.type
_entity_poly.pdbx_seq_one_letter_code
_entity_poly.pdbx_strand_id
1 'polypeptide(L)'
;MKQQQGAALVIVMALLAGALMLGMSGMQSALIDERLAGNYRASVQAQMNAESMLSAFRSMASRRQLLEGIFNATYTESDFLNDVTGAEGFESFDKLGVTFDVSGDEVTITTRDMGTNSSIEGTSVAVYQRASRTSGAGD
;
A
#
# COMPACT_ATOMS: atom_id res chain seq x y z
N MET A 1 63.99 -1.04 32.37
CA MET A 1 63.08 -0.92 31.20
C MET A 1 61.71 -1.59 31.49
N LYS A 2 60.89 -1.05 32.41
CA LYS A 2 59.60 -1.69 32.82
C LYS A 2 58.35 -0.81 32.62
N GLN A 3 58.52 0.49 32.32
CA GLN A 3 57.42 1.46 32.25
C GLN A 3 56.73 1.55 30.88
N GLN A 4 57.38 1.08 29.80
CA GLN A 4 56.83 1.15 28.43
C GLN A 4 55.78 0.07 28.15
N GLN A 5 55.81 -1.06 28.86
CA GLN A 5 54.85 -2.15 28.67
C GLN A 5 53.43 -1.80 29.13
N GLY A 6 53.28 -0.92 30.14
CA GLY A 6 51.96 -0.46 30.60
C GLY A 6 51.29 0.53 29.65
N ALA A 7 52.07 1.44 29.04
CA ALA A 7 51.55 2.42 28.09
C ALA A 7 51.06 1.76 26.79
N ALA A 8 51.77 0.73 26.31
CA ALA A 8 51.37 -0.02 25.13
C ALA A 8 50.00 -0.71 25.30
N LEU A 9 49.72 -1.27 26.48
CA LEU A 9 48.43 -1.88 26.77
C LEU A 9 47.28 -0.86 26.70
N VAL A 10 47.47 0.33 27.26
CA VAL A 10 46.47 1.40 27.24
C VAL A 10 46.19 1.87 25.81
N ILE A 11 47.24 2.01 24.99
CA ILE A 11 47.11 2.39 23.57
C ILE A 11 46.32 1.32 22.81
N VAL A 12 46.65 0.04 22.99
CA VAL A 12 45.92 -1.06 22.35
C VAL A 12 44.46 -1.09 22.79
N MET A 13 44.17 -0.88 24.08
CA MET A 13 42.80 -0.83 24.57
C MET A 13 42.01 0.36 24.01
N ALA A 14 42.64 1.53 23.88
CA ALA A 14 42.02 2.70 23.25
C ALA A 14 41.71 2.44 21.77
N LEU A 15 42.64 1.82 21.04
CA LEU A 15 42.44 1.43 19.64
C LEU A 15 41.36 0.36 19.49
N LEU A 16 41.34 -0.65 20.36
CA LEU A 16 40.33 -1.71 20.37
C LEU A 16 38.94 -1.14 20.68
N ALA A 17 38.83 -0.24 21.67
CA ALA A 17 37.59 0.43 22.01
C ALA A 17 37.07 1.32 20.86
N GLY A 18 37.98 2.05 20.18
CA GLY A 18 37.64 2.83 18.99
C GLY A 18 37.14 1.95 17.84
N ALA A 19 37.81 0.83 17.58
CA ALA A 19 37.41 -0.14 16.55
C ALA A 19 36.05 -0.80 16.87
N LEU A 20 35.78 -1.13 18.14
CA LEU A 20 34.51 -1.68 18.60
C LEU A 20 33.36 -0.67 18.43
N MET A 21 33.58 0.61 18.78
CA MET A 21 32.58 1.65 18.56
C MET A 21 32.26 1.82 17.07
N LEU A 22 33.27 1.85 16.20
CA LEU A 22 33.08 1.91 14.75
C LEU A 22 32.32 0.68 14.22
N GLY A 23 32.64 -0.52 14.72
CA GLY A 23 31.95 -1.76 14.34
C GLY A 23 30.48 -1.79 14.77
N MET A 24 30.17 -1.33 15.99
CA MET A 24 28.79 -1.23 16.47
C MET A 24 27.99 -0.19 15.68
N SER A 25 28.58 0.96 15.33
CA SER A 25 27.94 1.97 14.49
C SER A 25 27.60 1.44 13.10
N GLY A 26 28.48 0.64 12.49
CA GLY A 26 28.20 -0.01 11.20
C GLY A 26 27.05 -1.01 11.27
N MET A 27 27.01 -1.83 12.33
CA MET A 27 25.95 -2.82 12.53
C MET A 27 24.58 -2.17 12.81
N GLN A 28 24.56 -1.09 13.60
CA GLN A 28 23.34 -0.31 13.84
C GLN A 28 22.82 0.34 12.55
N SER A 29 23.71 0.85 11.69
CA SER A 29 23.32 1.38 10.37
C SER A 29 22.65 0.30 9.51
N ALA A 30 23.25 -0.90 9.44
CA ALA A 30 22.70 -2.00 8.65
C ALA A 30 21.31 -2.44 9.14
N LEU A 31 21.08 -2.48 10.46
CA LEU A 31 19.76 -2.79 11.03
C LEU A 31 18.71 -1.72 10.70
N ILE A 32 19.12 -0.45 10.64
CA ILE A 32 18.22 0.64 10.24
C ILE A 32 17.84 0.49 8.76
N ASP A 33 18.83 0.24 7.89
CA ASP A 33 18.61 0.05 6.47
C ASP A 33 17.69 -1.15 6.19
N GLU A 34 17.86 -2.26 6.92
CA GLU A 34 17.00 -3.43 6.80
C GLU A 34 15.56 -3.13 7.23
N ARG A 35 15.36 -2.38 8.31
CA ARG A 35 14.01 -1.94 8.73
C ARG A 35 13.37 -1.00 7.71
N LEU A 36 14.14 -0.08 7.13
CA LEU A 36 13.65 0.81 6.08
C LEU A 36 13.28 0.02 4.82
N ALA A 37 14.13 -0.92 4.39
CA ALA A 37 13.84 -1.79 3.26
C ALA A 37 12.61 -2.68 3.50
N GLY A 38 12.46 -3.20 4.72
CA GLY A 38 11.28 -3.97 5.14
C GLY A 38 9.99 -3.13 5.09
N ASN A 39 10.03 -1.92 5.64
CA ASN A 39 8.90 -0.98 5.59
C ASN A 39 8.55 -0.59 4.15
N TYR A 40 9.55 -0.31 3.32
CA TYR A 40 9.35 0.01 1.91
C TYR A 40 8.69 -1.15 1.16
N ARG A 41 9.18 -2.38 1.37
CA ARG A 41 8.59 -3.58 0.78
C ARG A 41 7.13 -3.79 1.21
N ALA A 42 6.80 -3.53 2.47
CA ALA A 42 5.44 -3.62 2.98
C ALA A 42 4.53 -2.53 2.37
N SER A 43 5.02 -1.30 2.22
CA SER A 43 4.31 -0.22 1.52
C SER A 43 3.99 -0.56 0.07
N VAL A 44 4.96 -1.08 -0.69
CA VAL A 44 4.74 -1.49 -2.09
C VAL A 44 3.72 -2.63 -2.17
N GLN A 45 3.73 -3.57 -1.24
CA GLN A 45 2.72 -4.64 -1.21
C GLN A 45 1.31 -4.11 -0.92
N ALA A 46 1.17 -3.19 0.04
CA ALA A 46 -0.12 -2.56 0.31
C ALA A 46 -0.64 -1.80 -0.93
N GLN A 47 0.25 -1.12 -1.65
CA GLN A 47 -0.09 -0.45 -2.90
C GLN A 47 -0.54 -1.45 -3.99
N MET A 48 0.19 -2.55 -4.18
CA MET A 48 -0.16 -3.58 -5.16
C MET A 48 -1.51 -4.23 -4.85
N ASN A 49 -1.82 -4.46 -3.57
CA ASN A 49 -3.12 -5.01 -3.17
C ASN A 49 -4.27 -4.06 -3.53
N ALA A 50 -4.12 -2.77 -3.21
CA ALA A 50 -5.10 -1.75 -3.58
C ALA A 50 -5.28 -1.65 -5.11
N GLU A 51 -4.19 -1.72 -5.87
CA GLU A 51 -4.23 -1.72 -7.33
C GLU A 51 -4.85 -2.99 -7.92
N SER A 52 -4.59 -4.15 -7.33
CA SER A 52 -5.20 -5.42 -7.73
C SER A 52 -6.72 -5.35 -7.58
N MET A 53 -7.22 -4.84 -6.45
CA MET A 53 -8.65 -4.61 -6.27
C MET A 53 -9.22 -3.63 -7.29
N LEU A 54 -8.50 -2.54 -7.56
CA LEU A 54 -8.93 -1.58 -8.56
C LEU A 54 -8.96 -2.19 -9.97
N SER A 55 -8.06 -3.13 -10.26
CA SER A 55 -8.05 -3.87 -11.51
C SER A 55 -9.25 -4.81 -11.63
N ALA A 56 -9.65 -5.48 -10.54
CA ALA A 56 -10.88 -6.27 -10.47
C ALA A 56 -12.11 -5.38 -10.65
N PHE A 57 -12.12 -4.20 -10.03
CA PHE A 57 -13.17 -3.20 -10.28
C PHE A 57 -13.23 -2.80 -11.74
N ARG A 58 -12.10 -2.48 -12.38
CA ARG A 58 -12.03 -2.10 -13.80
C ARG A 58 -12.59 -3.20 -14.71
N SER A 59 -12.27 -4.46 -14.43
CA SER A 59 -12.77 -5.59 -15.21
C SER A 59 -14.28 -5.72 -15.10
N MET A 60 -14.85 -5.49 -13.91
CA MET A 60 -16.30 -5.51 -13.69
C MET A 60 -16.99 -4.25 -14.23
N ALA A 61 -16.40 -3.07 -14.07
CA ALA A 61 -16.92 -1.78 -14.54
C ALA A 61 -16.96 -1.68 -16.07
N SER A 62 -16.16 -2.49 -16.79
CA SER A 62 -16.31 -2.66 -18.23
C SER A 62 -17.73 -3.13 -18.63
N ARG A 63 -18.44 -3.79 -17.70
CA ARG A 63 -19.87 -4.05 -17.79
C ARG A 63 -20.59 -2.76 -17.38
N ARG A 64 -21.05 -1.97 -18.37
CA ARG A 64 -21.76 -0.67 -18.17
C ARG A 64 -22.79 -0.67 -17.04
N GLN A 65 -23.44 -1.81 -16.80
CA GLN A 65 -24.48 -1.97 -15.77
C GLN A 65 -23.97 -1.72 -14.34
N LEU A 66 -22.69 -1.97 -14.04
CA LEU A 66 -22.12 -1.74 -12.71
C LEU A 66 -21.98 -0.24 -12.42
N LEU A 67 -21.38 0.52 -13.34
CA LEU A 67 -21.20 1.97 -13.17
C LEU A 67 -22.56 2.68 -13.06
N GLU A 68 -23.54 2.32 -13.90
CA GLU A 68 -24.91 2.84 -13.79
C GLU A 68 -25.56 2.45 -12.46
N GLY A 69 -25.30 1.25 -11.95
CA GLY A 69 -25.75 0.81 -10.64
C GLY A 69 -25.20 1.69 -9.51
N ILE A 70 -23.90 2.03 -9.54
CA ILE A 70 -23.28 2.92 -8.56
C ILE A 70 -23.87 4.33 -8.65
N PHE A 71 -23.97 4.85 -9.87
CA PHE A 71 -24.54 6.17 -10.15
C PHE A 71 -26.00 6.33 -9.71
N ASN A 72 -26.76 5.22 -9.66
CA ASN A 72 -28.14 5.20 -9.21
C ASN A 72 -28.27 4.65 -7.78
N ALA A 73 -27.16 4.53 -7.03
CA ALA A 73 -27.09 4.00 -5.68
C ALA A 73 -27.76 2.60 -5.50
N THR A 74 -27.83 1.83 -6.57
CA THR A 74 -28.39 0.46 -6.60
C THR A 74 -27.29 -0.60 -6.45
N TYR A 75 -26.03 -0.21 -6.60
CA TYR A 75 -24.86 -1.06 -6.39
C TYR A 75 -23.95 -0.39 -5.36
N THR A 76 -23.67 -1.10 -4.26
CA THR A 76 -22.94 -0.57 -3.11
C THR A 76 -21.53 -1.15 -3.01
N GLU A 77 -20.71 -0.53 -2.17
CA GLU A 77 -19.38 -1.03 -1.81
C GLU A 77 -19.44 -2.46 -1.28
N SER A 78 -20.44 -2.80 -0.47
CA SER A 78 -20.64 -4.16 0.04
C SER A 78 -20.95 -5.17 -1.07
N ASP A 79 -21.74 -4.78 -2.08
CA ASP A 79 -22.05 -5.65 -3.22
C ASP A 79 -20.77 -5.94 -4.01
N PHE A 80 -19.94 -4.92 -4.25
CA PHE A 80 -18.65 -5.09 -4.87
C PHE A 80 -17.73 -6.04 -4.11
N LEU A 81 -17.60 -5.84 -2.80
CA LEU A 81 -16.76 -6.71 -1.97
C LEU A 81 -17.26 -8.16 -2.03
N ASN A 82 -18.57 -8.39 -1.96
CA ASN A 82 -19.14 -9.73 -2.09
C ASN A 82 -18.85 -10.36 -3.47
N ASP A 83 -19.02 -9.61 -4.56
CA ASP A 83 -18.80 -10.09 -5.92
C ASP A 83 -17.33 -10.45 -6.18
N VAL A 84 -16.38 -9.67 -5.66
CA VAL A 84 -14.95 -9.95 -5.80
C VAL A 84 -14.52 -11.14 -4.95
N THR A 85 -15.06 -11.26 -3.73
CA THR A 85 -14.73 -12.38 -2.82
C THR A 85 -15.20 -13.73 -3.38
N GLY A 86 -16.26 -13.75 -4.19
CA GLY A 86 -16.73 -14.95 -4.87
C GLY A 86 -16.00 -15.27 -6.18
N ALA A 87 -15.35 -14.29 -6.81
CA ALA A 87 -14.82 -14.40 -8.16
C ALA A 87 -13.32 -14.70 -8.24
N GLU A 88 -12.51 -14.20 -7.30
CA GLU A 88 -11.06 -14.37 -7.33
C GLU A 88 -10.51 -14.62 -5.92
N GLY A 89 -9.43 -15.42 -5.83
CA GLY A 89 -8.85 -16.00 -4.61
C GLY A 89 -8.27 -15.00 -3.60
N PHE A 90 -9.04 -14.01 -3.20
CA PHE A 90 -8.74 -13.09 -2.12
C PHE A 90 -9.20 -13.72 -0.80
N GLU A 91 -8.25 -14.25 -0.02
CA GLU A 91 -8.56 -15.06 1.16
C GLU A 91 -9.12 -14.26 2.35
N SER A 92 -9.00 -12.92 2.37
CA SER A 92 -9.71 -12.05 3.31
C SER A 92 -9.56 -10.57 2.97
N PHE A 93 -10.67 -9.83 2.92
CA PHE A 93 -10.72 -8.38 2.80
C PHE A 93 -10.93 -7.67 4.15
N ASP A 94 -10.67 -8.32 5.29
CA ASP A 94 -10.94 -7.71 6.62
C ASP A 94 -10.15 -6.40 6.84
N LYS A 95 -9.06 -6.22 6.08
CA LYS A 95 -8.27 -4.99 6.01
C LYS A 95 -8.29 -4.32 4.65
N LEU A 96 -9.20 -4.69 3.75
CA LEU A 96 -9.29 -4.09 2.43
C LEU A 96 -10.62 -3.35 2.33
N GLY A 97 -10.58 -2.13 1.79
CA GLY A 97 -11.72 -1.23 1.71
C GLY A 97 -11.96 -0.74 0.29
N VAL A 98 -13.21 -0.44 -0.01
CA VAL A 98 -13.59 0.30 -1.21
C VAL A 98 -14.52 1.45 -0.83
N THR A 99 -14.49 2.54 -1.57
CA THR A 99 -15.40 3.68 -1.39
C THR A 99 -15.81 4.23 -2.74
N PHE A 100 -17.10 4.48 -2.91
CA PHE A 100 -17.68 5.09 -4.10
C PHE A 100 -18.16 6.51 -3.76
N ASP A 101 -17.46 7.51 -4.28
CA ASP A 101 -17.86 8.92 -4.14
C ASP A 101 -18.48 9.39 -5.45
N VAL A 102 -19.80 9.58 -5.46
CA VAL A 102 -20.58 10.00 -6.63
C VAL A 102 -20.86 11.50 -6.54
N SER A 103 -20.36 12.26 -7.51
CA SER A 103 -20.58 13.69 -7.64
C SER A 103 -21.14 14.01 -9.03
N GLY A 104 -22.46 14.10 -9.12
CA GLY A 104 -23.18 14.34 -10.38
C GLY A 104 -23.00 13.19 -11.38
N ASP A 105 -22.28 13.47 -12.47
CA ASP A 105 -21.95 12.50 -13.53
C ASP A 105 -20.54 11.92 -13.39
N GLU A 106 -19.85 12.19 -12.28
CA GLU A 106 -18.56 11.60 -11.97
C GLU A 106 -18.67 10.64 -10.78
N VAL A 107 -17.97 9.52 -10.85
CA VAL A 107 -17.77 8.64 -9.70
C VAL A 107 -16.28 8.39 -9.49
N THR A 108 -15.84 8.67 -8.27
CA THR A 108 -14.50 8.37 -7.79
C THR A 108 -14.53 7.08 -6.98
N ILE A 109 -13.76 6.09 -7.44
CA ILE A 109 -13.61 4.79 -6.83
C ILE A 109 -12.27 4.76 -6.13
N THR A 110 -12.30 4.58 -4.81
CA THR A 110 -11.09 4.46 -4.00
C THR A 110 -11.00 3.05 -3.45
N THR A 111 -9.92 2.33 -3.75
CA THR A 111 -9.58 1.05 -3.11
C THR A 111 -8.46 1.26 -2.11
N ARG A 112 -8.53 0.60 -0.96
CA ARG A 112 -7.57 0.76 0.12
C ARG A 112 -7.15 -0.60 0.68
N ASP A 113 -5.86 -0.77 0.89
CA ASP A 113 -5.33 -1.76 1.82
C ASP A 113 -5.04 -1.05 3.15
N MET A 114 -5.72 -1.46 4.21
CA MET A 114 -5.64 -0.94 5.59
C MET A 114 -4.65 -1.76 6.44
N GLY A 115 -3.61 -2.29 5.80
CA GLY A 115 -2.49 -2.91 6.50
C GLY A 115 -2.59 -4.43 6.62
N THR A 116 -2.95 -5.07 5.52
CA THR A 116 -2.76 -6.52 5.31
C THR A 116 -1.31 -6.92 5.63
N ASN A 117 -0.34 -6.06 5.27
CA ASN A 117 1.05 -6.24 5.63
C ASN A 117 1.56 -5.11 6.56
N SER A 118 1.75 -5.44 7.84
CA SER A 118 2.40 -4.57 8.84
C SER A 118 1.71 -3.22 9.14
N SER A 119 0.37 -3.14 9.02
CA SER A 119 -0.42 -1.92 9.33
C SER A 119 -0.11 -0.71 8.44
N ILE A 120 0.61 -0.91 7.33
CA ILE A 120 0.89 0.15 6.35
C ILE A 120 -0.27 0.20 5.35
N GLU A 121 -0.79 1.40 5.13
CA GLU A 121 -1.91 1.59 4.22
C GLU A 121 -1.43 1.82 2.78
N GLY A 122 -2.13 1.21 1.82
CA GLY A 122 -1.98 1.46 0.38
C GLY A 122 -3.30 1.95 -0.19
N THR A 123 -3.30 2.87 -1.16
CA THR A 123 -4.54 3.41 -1.73
C THR A 123 -4.40 3.56 -3.24
N SER A 124 -5.45 3.20 -3.96
CA SER A 124 -5.57 3.41 -5.41
C SER A 124 -6.89 4.08 -5.74
N VAL A 125 -6.88 4.97 -6.72
CA VAL A 125 -8.05 5.79 -7.10
C VAL A 125 -8.28 5.70 -8.60
N ALA A 126 -9.54 5.54 -9.00
CA ALA A 126 -9.97 5.72 -10.39
C ALA A 126 -11.20 6.61 -10.45
N VAL A 127 -11.29 7.39 -11.53
CA VAL A 127 -12.43 8.27 -11.79
C VAL A 127 -13.12 7.82 -13.06
N TYR A 128 -14.44 7.73 -13.02
CA TYR A 128 -15.29 7.38 -14.17
C TYR A 128 -16.35 8.46 -14.38
N GLN A 129 -16.63 8.75 -15.65
CA GLN A 129 -17.70 9.66 -16.04
C GLN A 129 -18.88 8.88 -16.60
N ARG A 130 -20.10 9.28 -16.22
CA ARG A 130 -21.34 8.83 -16.82
C ARG A 130 -21.36 9.28 -18.27
N ALA A 131 -21.67 8.38 -19.19
CA ALA A 131 -21.85 8.78 -20.58
C ALA A 131 -23.01 9.77 -20.66
N SER A 132 -22.77 10.96 -21.22
CA SER A 132 -23.82 11.94 -21.45
C SER A 132 -24.93 11.28 -22.27
N ARG A 133 -26.16 11.25 -21.74
CA ARG A 133 -27.35 10.96 -22.56
C ARG A 133 -27.40 12.05 -23.61
N THR A 134 -26.92 11.78 -24.82
CA THR A 134 -27.16 12.63 -25.97
C THR A 134 -28.67 12.68 -26.14
N SER A 135 -29.27 13.78 -25.68
CA SER A 135 -30.63 14.14 -26.00
C SER A 135 -30.70 14.24 -27.52
N GLY A 136 -31.23 13.19 -28.15
CA GLY A 136 -31.62 13.23 -29.55
C GLY A 136 -32.77 14.22 -29.67
N ALA A 137 -32.44 15.48 -29.93
CA ALA A 137 -33.36 16.38 -30.61
C ALA A 137 -33.49 15.83 -32.04
N GLY A 138 -34.52 15.00 -32.24
CA GLY A 138 -35.04 14.70 -33.57
C GLY A 138 -35.88 15.89 -34.02
N ASP A 139 -35.63 16.28 -35.27
CA ASP A 139 -36.41 17.24 -36.08
C ASP A 139 -37.93 17.00 -36.05
#